data_AF-A0A371I981-F1
#
_entry.id   AF-A0A371I981-F1
#
_cell.length_a   1.000
_cell.length_b   1.000
_cell.length_c   1.000
_cell.angle_alpha   90.00
_cell.angle_beta   90.00
_cell.angle_gamma   90.00
#
_symmetry.space_group_name_H-M   'P 1'
#
loop_
_entity.id
_entity.type
_entity.pdbx_description
1 polymer ?
#
loop_
_entity_poly.entity_id
_entity_poly.type
_entity_poly.pdbx_seq_one_letter_code
_entity_poly.pdbx_strand_id
1 'polypeptide(L)' 'MLCGNKFDDLGSLEFGYNRVVNKTISYTPFELVYGYNPLSPLDLVPLLVSSITNPIGLSKA' A
#
# COMPACT_ATOMS: atom_id res chain seq x y z
N MET A 1 3.78 -11.82 -29.29
CA MET A 1 4.14 -12.50 -28.02
C MET A 1 3.47 -11.73 -26.88
N LEU A 2 2.20 -12.02 -26.62
CA LEU A 2 1.50 -11.50 -25.45
C LEU A 2 1.35 -12.67 -24.47
N CYS A 3 2.44 -12.99 -23.81
CA CYS A 3 2.43 -13.82 -22.61
C CYS A 3 2.85 -12.90 -21.46
N GLY A 4 1.87 -12.18 -20.92
CA GLY A 4 1.96 -11.46 -19.65
C GLY A 4 0.81 -11.97 -18.80
N ASN A 5 1.12 -12.46 -17.61
CA ASN A 5 0.17 -13.18 -16.79
C ASN A 5 -0.93 -12.23 -16.34
N LYS A 6 -2.20 -12.66 -16.37
CA LYS A 6 -3.37 -11.91 -15.86
C LYS A 6 -3.27 -11.45 -14.39
N PHE A 7 -2.19 -11.79 -13.69
CA PHE A 7 -1.91 -11.41 -12.30
C PHE A 7 -1.20 -10.05 -12.19
N ASP A 8 -0.51 -9.59 -13.24
CA ASP A 8 0.17 -8.30 -13.25
C ASP A 8 -0.83 -7.11 -13.27
N ASP A 9 -2.08 -7.36 -13.66
CA ASP A 9 -3.15 -6.35 -13.75
C ASP A 9 -3.80 -6.03 -12.39
N LEU A 10 -3.88 -7.00 -11.46
CA LEU A 10 -4.64 -6.80 -10.21
C LEU A 10 -3.88 -5.93 -9.21
N GLY A 11 -2.59 -6.21 -8.99
CA GLY A 11 -1.77 -5.42 -8.06
C GLY A 11 -1.56 -3.98 -8.53
N SER A 12 -1.41 -3.78 -9.84
CA SER A 12 -1.28 -2.45 -10.45
C SER A 12 -2.59 -1.66 -10.38
N LEU A 13 -3.74 -2.31 -10.60
CA LEU A 13 -5.07 -1.70 -10.48
C LEU A 13 -5.38 -1.29 -9.04
N GLU A 14 -5.16 -2.17 -8.07
CA GLU A 14 -5.38 -1.89 -6.65
C GLU A 14 -4.49 -0.74 -6.17
N PHE A 15 -3.22 -0.75 -6.56
CA PHE A 15 -2.30 0.33 -6.25
C PHE A 15 -2.72 1.67 -6.89
N GLY A 16 -3.23 1.65 -8.12
CA GLY A 16 -3.82 2.80 -8.78
C GLY A 16 -5.05 3.34 -8.05
N TYR A 17 -5.97 2.45 -7.66
CA TYR A 17 -7.19 2.81 -6.93
C TYR A 17 -6.87 3.47 -5.58
N ASN A 18 -5.96 2.89 -4.80
CA ASN A 18 -5.58 3.40 -3.48
C ASN A 18 -4.85 4.76 -3.51
N ARG A 19 -4.42 5.21 -4.70
CA ARG A 19 -3.81 6.53 -4.92
C ARG A 19 -4.78 7.64 -5.29
N VAL A 20 -5.99 7.30 -5.70
CA VAL A 20 -6.96 8.29 -6.18
C VAL A 20 -7.62 8.98 -4.99
N VAL A 21 -7.68 10.31 -5.04
CA VAL A 21 -8.40 11.09 -4.03
C VAL A 21 -9.88 10.73 -4.10
N ASN A 22 -10.41 10.25 -2.99
CA ASN A 22 -11.83 9.96 -2.88
C ASN A 22 -12.57 11.28 -2.61
N LYS A 23 -13.55 11.62 -3.46
CA LYS A 23 -14.28 12.89 -3.39
C LYS A 23 -15.05 13.12 -2.09
N THR A 24 -15.48 12.06 -1.42
CA THR A 24 -16.27 12.16 -0.17
C THR A 24 -15.38 12.49 1.02
N ILE A 25 -14.18 11.88 1.08
CA ILE A 25 -13.24 12.05 2.19
C ILE A 25 -12.15 13.09 1.90
N SER A 26 -11.98 13.50 0.64
CA SER A 26 -10.92 14.40 0.15
C SER A 26 -9.48 13.90 0.35
N TYR A 27 -9.30 12.63 0.73
CA TYR A 27 -8.01 11.96 0.91
C TYR A 27 -7.94 10.68 0.07
N THR A 28 -6.73 10.18 -0.17
CA THR A 28 -6.51 8.85 -0.73
C THR A 28 -6.58 7.79 0.36
N PRO A 29 -6.97 6.54 0.03
CA PRO A 29 -6.84 5.42 0.96
C PRO A 29 -5.44 5.27 1.58
N PHE A 30 -4.38 5.57 0.81
CA PHE A 30 -3.01 5.56 1.34
C PHE A 30 -2.75 6.64 2.38
N GLU A 31 -3.22 7.86 2.16
CA GLU A 31 -3.10 8.94 3.16
C GLU A 31 -3.80 8.58 4.47
N LEU A 32 -4.93 7.86 4.40
CA LEU A 32 -5.65 7.45 5.60
C LEU A 32 -4.94 6.36 6.41
N VAL A 33 -4.28 5.41 5.75
CA VAL A 33 -3.63 4.27 6.44
C VAL A 33 -2.20 4.59 6.84
N TYR A 34 -1.47 5.30 5.97
CA TYR A 34 -0.02 5.51 6.09
C TYR A 34 0.36 6.98 6.32
N GLY A 35 -0.57 7.92 6.16
CA GLY A 35 -0.31 9.36 6.32
C GLY A 35 0.29 10.05 5.10
N TYR A 36 0.48 9.34 3.97
CA TYR A 36 0.96 9.90 2.70
C TYR A 36 0.51 9.08 1.49
N ASN A 37 0.57 9.67 0.29
CA ASN A 37 0.26 9.01 -0.97
C ASN A 37 1.54 8.58 -1.73
N PRO A 38 1.93 7.29 -1.75
CA PRO A 38 3.20 6.82 -2.33
C PRO A 38 3.24 6.95 -3.87
N LEU A 39 4.40 7.25 -4.45
CA LEU A 39 4.59 7.36 -5.91
C LEU A 39 4.90 6.00 -6.55
N SER A 40 5.40 5.04 -5.78
CA SER A 40 5.76 3.70 -6.20
C SER A 40 5.45 2.67 -5.10
N PRO A 41 5.16 1.40 -5.43
CA PRO A 41 5.04 0.35 -4.41
C PRO A 41 6.32 0.20 -3.57
N LEU A 42 7.48 0.60 -4.11
CA LEU A 42 8.76 0.59 -3.39
C LEU A 42 8.76 1.56 -2.18
N ASP A 43 7.99 2.64 -2.25
CA ASP A 43 7.88 3.63 -1.16
C ASP A 43 7.15 3.05 0.07
N LEU A 44 6.45 1.91 -0.09
CA LEU A 44 5.76 1.20 0.99
C LEU A 44 6.65 0.14 1.67
N VAL A 45 7.79 -0.23 1.10
CA VAL A 45 8.68 -1.27 1.65
C VAL A 45 9.18 -0.93 3.06
N PRO A 46 9.66 0.31 3.34
CA PRO A 46 10.12 0.66 4.68
C PRO A 46 9.02 0.56 5.75
N LEU A 47 7.76 0.87 5.38
CA LEU A 47 6.62 0.76 6.29
C LEU A 47 6.31 -0.69 6.67
N LEU A 48 6.33 -1.58 5.68
CA LEU A 48 6.11 -3.02 5.88
C LEU A 48 7.22 -3.63 6.77
N VAL A 49 8.47 -3.23 6.57
CA VAL A 49 9.58 -3.70 7.41
C VAL A 49 9.42 -3.20 8.85
N SER A 50 9.06 -1.91 9.02
CA SER A 50 8.83 -1.35 10.36
C SER A 50 7.69 -2.06 11.10
N SER A 51 6.59 -2.38 10.43
CA SER A 51 5.47 -3.08 11.06
C SER A 51 5.80 -4.52 11.45
N ILE A 52 6.62 -5.21 10.65
CA ILE A 52 7.11 -6.56 10.96
C ILE A 52 8.08 -6.54 12.16
N THR A 53 8.94 -5.53 12.26
CA THR A 53 9.91 -5.41 13.36
C THR A 53 9.31 -4.95 14.68
N ASN A 54 8.06 -4.47 14.67
CA ASN A 54 7.29 -4.22 15.88
C ASN A 54 6.26 -5.35 16.03
N PRO A 55 6.63 -6.51 16.62
CA PRO A 55 5.65 -7.53 16.94
C PRO A 55 4.72 -6.93 18.00
N ILE A 56 3.61 -6.36 17.55
CA ILE A 56 2.44 -6.02 18.34
C ILE A 56 1.98 -7.35 18.96
N GLY A 57 2.56 -7.70 20.11
CA GLY A 57 2.35 -8.98 20.78
C GLY A 57 3.56 -9.62 21.46
N LEU A 58 4.81 -9.16 21.25
CA LEU A 58 5.99 -9.76 21.91
C LEU A 58 6.67 -8.82 22.91
N SER A 59 5.86 -8.13 23.72
CA SER A 59 6.33 -7.34 24.85
C SER A 59 5.82 -7.97 26.16
N LYS A 60 6.76 -8.69 26.80
CA LYS A 60 6.89 -9.00 28.23
C LYS A 60 5.94 -10.05 28.84
N ALA A 61 6.48 -11.26 29.00
CA ALA A 61 6.32 -12.08 30.20
C ALA A 61 7.72 -12.25 30.83
#